data_AF-A0A0S9DNJ5-F1
#
_entry.id   AF-A0A0S9DNJ5-F1
#
_cell.length_a   1.000
_cell.length_b   1.000
_cell.length_c   1.000
_cell.angle_alpha   90.00
_cell.angle_beta   90.00
_cell.angle_gamma   90.00
#
_symmetry.space_group_name_H-M   'P 1'
#
loop_
_entity.id
_entity.type
_entity.pdbx_description
1 polymer ?
#
loop_
_entity_poly.entity_id
_entity_poly.type
_entity_poly.pdbx_seq_one_letter_code
_entity_poly.pdbx_strand_id
1 'polypeptide(L)'
;MGRRELGLTRSAEDALVVLGQQIRMARAARGMTAEHLAGTAGIARKTLTAIEHGSAASSIGNVFNVASIVGVPLFGVDDPSELIALRRRGEERLALLPARVDTKRKDTDDGLDF
;
A
#
# COMPACT_ATOMS: atom_id res chain seq x y z
N MET A 1 -7.34 -19.13 13.46
CA MET A 1 -7.16 -17.67 13.64
C MET A 1 -8.11 -16.96 12.68
N GLY A 2 -9.15 -16.29 13.20
CA GLY A 2 -10.09 -15.55 12.37
C GLY A 2 -9.40 -14.37 11.70
N ARG A 3 -9.65 -14.15 10.40
CA ARG A 3 -9.24 -12.91 9.75
C ARG A 3 -9.92 -11.77 10.48
N ARG A 4 -9.14 -10.91 11.14
CA ARG A 4 -9.66 -9.65 11.66
C ARG A 4 -9.96 -8.79 10.44
N GLU A 5 -11.25 -8.52 10.18
CA GLU A 5 -11.63 -7.49 9.23
C GLU A 5 -11.03 -6.18 9.74
N LEU A 6 -10.11 -5.62 8.94
CA LEU A 6 -9.58 -4.30 9.20
C LEU A 6 -10.75 -3.33 9.02
N GLY A 7 -11.05 -2.51 10.02
CA GLY A 7 -12.03 -1.44 9.91
C GLY A 7 -11.50 -0.35 8.99
N LEU A 8 -11.50 -0.60 7.68
CA LEU A 8 -11.01 0.30 6.66
C LEU A 8 -12.05 1.40 6.39
N THR A 9 -11.56 2.58 6.02
CA THR A 9 -12.44 3.59 5.43
C THR A 9 -12.87 3.10 4.05
N ARG A 10 -14.06 3.54 3.58
CA ARG A 10 -14.53 3.23 2.21
C ARG A 10 -13.49 3.57 1.15
N SER A 11 -12.83 4.72 1.28
CA SER A 11 -11.77 5.14 0.36
C SER A 11 -10.60 4.16 0.29
N ALA A 12 -10.24 3.51 1.41
CA ALA A 12 -9.18 2.51 1.44
C ALA A 12 -9.65 1.18 0.82
N GLU A 13 -10.90 0.78 1.04
CA GLU A 13 -11.50 -0.39 0.39
C GLU A 13 -11.55 -0.20 -1.13
N ASP A 14 -12.05 0.95 -1.58
CA ASP A 14 -12.13 1.31 -3.00
C ASP A 14 -10.74 1.31 -3.64
N ALA A 15 -9.73 1.88 -2.96
CA ALA A 15 -8.35 1.89 -3.45
C ALA A 15 -7.77 0.48 -3.60
N LEU A 16 -8.03 -0.43 -2.65
CA LEU A 16 -7.60 -1.83 -2.75
C LEU A 16 -8.25 -2.54 -3.94
N VAL A 17 -9.55 -2.33 -4.13
CA VAL A 17 -10.30 -2.90 -5.26
C VAL A 17 -9.77 -2.38 -6.59
N VAL A 18 -9.57 -1.07 -6.71
CA VAL A 18 -9.01 -0.44 -7.93
C VAL A 18 -7.63 -1.01 -8.25
N LEU A 19 -6.75 -1.13 -7.26
CA LEU A 19 -5.42 -1.71 -7.46
C LEU A 19 -5.50 -3.18 -7.90
N GLY A 20 -6.37 -3.97 -7.27
CA GLY A 20 -6.61 -5.37 -7.65
C GLY A 20 -7.11 -5.51 -9.09
N GLN A 21 -8.02 -4.62 -9.53
CA GLN A 21 -8.51 -4.57 -10.90
C GLN A 21 -7.40 -4.23 -11.90
N GLN A 22 -6.56 -3.23 -11.59
CA GLN A 22 -5.41 -2.85 -12.44
C GLN A 22 -4.45 -4.02 -12.63
N ILE A 23 -4.12 -4.73 -11.55
CA ILE A 23 -3.27 -5.92 -11.61
C ILE A 23 -3.91 -6.99 -12.52
N ARG A 24 -5.20 -7.28 -12.33
CA ARG A 24 -5.90 -8.29 -13.14
C ARG A 24 -5.94 -7.91 -14.62
N MET A 25 -6.20 -6.64 -14.93
CA MET A 25 -6.20 -6.12 -16.31
C MET A 25 -4.82 -6.22 -16.95
N ALA A 26 -3.77 -5.77 -16.25
CA ALA A 26 -2.39 -5.84 -16.74
C ALA A 26 -1.93 -7.29 -16.94
N ARG A 27 -2.27 -8.20 -16.02
CA ARG A 27 -2.01 -9.63 -16.15
C ARG A 27 -2.68 -10.20 -17.42
N ALA A 28 -3.97 -9.89 -17.62
CA ALA A 28 -4.73 -10.37 -18.77
C ALA A 28 -4.19 -9.81 -20.10
N ALA A 29 -3.84 -8.53 -20.14
CA ALA A 29 -3.24 -7.87 -21.32
C ALA A 29 -1.91 -8.52 -21.73
N ARG A 30 -1.17 -9.09 -20.78
CA ARG A 30 0.09 -9.83 -21.01
C ARG A 30 -0.11 -11.33 -21.28
N GLY A 31 -1.35 -11.82 -21.36
CA GLY A 31 -1.65 -13.24 -21.58
C GLY A 31 -1.21 -14.16 -20.43
N MET A 32 -1.01 -13.61 -19.22
CA MET A 32 -0.55 -14.39 -18.07
C MET A 32 -1.72 -15.05 -17.33
N THR A 33 -1.60 -16.35 -17.04
CA THR A 33 -2.53 -17.02 -16.12
C THR A 33 -2.27 -16.59 -14.69
N ALA A 34 -3.27 -16.74 -13.82
CA ALA A 34 -3.10 -16.49 -12.39
C ALA A 34 -2.02 -17.43 -11.78
N GLU A 35 -1.95 -18.68 -12.25
CA GLU A 35 -0.92 -19.61 -11.80
C GLU A 35 0.49 -19.15 -12.18
N HIS A 36 0.67 -18.70 -13.43
CA HIS A 36 1.96 -18.22 -13.92
C HIS A 36 2.44 -17.00 -13.13
N LEU A 37 1.60 -15.97 -12.98
CA LEU A 37 1.98 -14.77 -12.23
C LEU A 37 2.25 -15.07 -10.75
N ALA A 38 1.43 -15.94 -10.14
CA ALA A 38 1.64 -16.34 -8.75
C ALA A 38 2.99 -17.06 -8.58
N GLY A 39 3.34 -17.95 -9.50
CA GLY A 39 4.65 -18.61 -9.56
C GLY A 39 5.80 -17.63 -9.71
N THR A 40 5.72 -16.68 -10.65
CA THR A 40 6.74 -15.63 -10.83
C THR A 40 6.90 -14.76 -9.58
N ALA A 41 5.80 -14.44 -8.90
CA ALA A 41 5.80 -13.63 -7.69
C ALA A 41 6.16 -14.41 -6.41
N GLY A 42 6.36 -15.74 -6.49
CA GLY A 42 6.68 -16.59 -5.34
C GLY A 42 5.54 -16.71 -4.32
N ILE A 43 4.28 -16.59 -4.76
CA ILE A 43 3.09 -16.66 -3.89
C ILE A 43 2.14 -17.77 -4.33
N ALA A 44 1.25 -18.20 -3.43
CA ALA A 44 0.18 -19.11 -3.81
C ALA A 44 -0.85 -18.41 -4.74
N ARG A 45 -1.40 -19.14 -5.72
CA ARG A 45 -2.48 -18.66 -6.60
C ARG A 45 -3.67 -18.04 -5.84
N LYS A 46 -4.04 -18.62 -4.69
CA LYS A 46 -5.11 -18.08 -3.83
C LYS A 46 -4.80 -16.67 -3.32
N THR A 47 -3.52 -16.39 -3.04
CA THR A 47 -3.06 -15.07 -2.59
C THR A 47 -3.15 -14.07 -3.75
N LEU A 48 -2.71 -14.46 -4.95
CA LEU A 48 -2.90 -13.62 -6.14
C LEU A 48 -4.39 -13.32 -6.38
N THR A 49 -5.24 -14.34 -6.28
CA THR A 49 -6.69 -14.16 -6.44
C THR A 49 -7.21 -13.16 -5.41
N ALA A 50 -6.82 -13.27 -4.14
CA ALA A 50 -7.22 -12.33 -3.11
C ALA A 50 -6.73 -10.89 -3.39
N ILE A 51 -5.49 -10.73 -3.90
CA ILE A 51 -4.94 -9.44 -4.33
C ILE A 51 -5.79 -8.83 -5.45
N GLU A 52 -6.12 -9.60 -6.49
CA GLU A 52 -6.94 -9.13 -7.61
C GLU A 52 -8.38 -8.74 -7.22
N HIS A 53 -8.86 -9.22 -6.06
CA HIS A 53 -10.15 -8.84 -5.49
C HIS A 53 -10.06 -7.72 -4.43
N GLY A 54 -8.88 -7.11 -4.24
CA GLY A 54 -8.70 -6.01 -3.29
C GLY A 54 -8.68 -6.45 -1.81
N SER A 55 -8.25 -7.68 -1.53
CA SER A 55 -8.16 -8.16 -0.14
C SER A 55 -7.10 -7.39 0.66
N ALA A 56 -7.55 -6.75 1.74
CA ALA A 56 -6.68 -6.09 2.73
C ALA A 56 -5.82 -7.06 3.56
N ALA A 57 -6.11 -8.37 3.51
CA ALA A 57 -5.35 -9.38 4.25
C ALA A 57 -4.04 -9.78 3.55
N SER A 58 -3.87 -9.40 2.28
CA SER A 58 -2.63 -9.66 1.54
C SER A 58 -1.55 -8.68 1.98
N SER A 59 -0.32 -9.15 2.16
CA SER A 59 0.79 -8.26 2.53
C SER A 59 1.02 -7.21 1.44
N ILE A 60 1.27 -5.96 1.85
CA ILE A 60 1.52 -4.86 0.92
C ILE A 60 2.71 -5.15 -0.01
N GLY A 61 3.74 -5.83 0.50
CA GLY A 61 4.89 -6.26 -0.29
C GLY A 61 4.52 -7.21 -1.44
N ASN A 62 3.61 -8.17 -1.20
CA ASN A 62 3.13 -9.06 -2.26
C ASN A 62 2.29 -8.31 -3.29
N VAL A 63 1.44 -7.38 -2.84
CA VAL A 63 0.63 -6.55 -3.74
C VAL A 63 1.53 -5.75 -4.68
N PHE A 64 2.54 -5.04 -4.14
CA PHE A 64 3.46 -4.25 -4.95
C PHE A 64 4.40 -5.10 -5.83
N ASN A 65 4.82 -6.28 -5.36
CA ASN A 65 5.61 -7.21 -6.18
C ASN A 65 4.82 -7.71 -7.38
N VAL A 66 3.57 -8.12 -7.17
CA VAL A 66 2.71 -8.57 -8.27
C VAL A 66 2.45 -7.40 -9.25
N ALA A 67 2.13 -6.22 -8.73
CA ALA A 67 1.92 -5.02 -9.54
C ALA A 67 3.14 -4.67 -10.40
N SER A 68 4.34 -4.70 -9.84
CA SER A 68 5.58 -4.41 -10.59
C SER A 68 5.85 -5.46 -11.68
N ILE A 69 5.64 -6.75 -11.40
CA ILE A 69 5.82 -7.83 -12.39
C ILE A 69 4.92 -7.63 -13.61
N VAL A 70 3.66 -7.22 -13.41
CA VAL A 70 2.72 -6.97 -14.52
C VAL A 70 2.80 -5.54 -15.07
N GLY A 71 3.66 -4.69 -14.53
CA GLY A 71 3.86 -3.31 -14.99
C GLY A 71 2.72 -2.36 -14.65
N VAL A 72 2.05 -2.55 -13.51
CA VAL A 72 1.18 -1.53 -12.93
C VAL A 72 2.07 -0.47 -12.27
N PRO A 73 1.96 0.81 -12.67
CA PRO A 73 2.79 1.89 -12.12
C PRO A 73 2.54 2.07 -10.62
N LEU A 74 3.61 2.07 -9.83
CA LEU A 74 3.51 2.33 -8.40
C LEU A 74 3.56 3.84 -8.17
N PHE A 75 2.53 4.37 -7.51
CA PHE A 75 2.40 5.81 -7.25
C PHE A 75 2.38 6.69 -8.52
N GLY A 76 1.91 6.13 -9.64
CA GLY A 76 1.85 6.85 -10.94
C GLY A 76 3.21 7.04 -11.61
N VAL A 77 4.23 6.27 -11.19
CA VAL A 77 5.57 6.34 -11.72
C VAL A 77 5.83 5.15 -12.64
N ASP A 78 6.18 5.43 -13.89
CA ASP A 78 6.48 4.42 -14.92
C ASP A 78 7.96 4.01 -14.93
N ASP A 79 8.87 4.95 -14.65
CA ASP A 79 10.32 4.69 -14.61
C ASP A 79 10.79 4.33 -13.18
N PRO A 80 11.39 3.15 -12.95
CA PRO A 80 11.99 2.80 -11.66
C PRO A 80 12.98 3.83 -11.10
N SER A 81 13.65 4.61 -11.96
CA SER A 81 14.59 5.65 -11.54
C SER A 81 13.89 6.80 -10.80
N GLU A 82 12.67 7.15 -11.22
CA GLU A 82 11.84 8.18 -10.58
C GLU A 82 11.34 7.74 -9.19
N LEU A 83 11.06 6.45 -8.99
CA LEU A 83 10.75 5.91 -7.66
C LEU A 83 11.92 6.06 -6.69
N ILE A 84 13.16 5.88 -7.16
CA ILE A 84 14.37 6.10 -6.35
C ILE A 84 14.48 7.58 -5.98
N ALA A 85 14.25 8.49 -6.93
CA ALA A 85 14.26 9.93 -6.68
C ALA A 85 13.16 10.35 -5.68
N LEU A 86 11.96 9.80 -5.82
CA LEU A 86 10.84 10.06 -4.92
C LEU A 86 11.15 9.59 -3.49
N ARG A 87 11.75 8.40 -3.33
CA ARG A 87 12.21 7.90 -2.02
C ARG A 87 13.22 8.85 -1.38
N ARG A 88 14.28 9.25 -2.12
CA ARG A 88 15.32 10.17 -1.61
C ARG A 88 14.74 11.50 -1.18
N ARG A 89 13.85 12.09 -1.99
CA ARG A 89 13.15 13.34 -1.65
C ARG A 89 12.29 13.19 -0.39
N GLY A 90 11.68 12.02 -0.20
CA GLY A 90 10.95 11.69 1.03
C GLY A 90 11.87 11.67 2.24
N GLU A 91 13.03 11.02 2.13
CA GLU A 91 14.05 10.95 3.19
C GLU A 91 14.58 12.34 3.58
N GLU A 92 14.91 13.18 2.58
CA GLU A 92 15.34 14.56 2.80
C GLU A 92 14.29 15.38 3.53
N ARG A 93 13.01 15.26 3.14
CA ARG A 93 11.90 15.96 3.80
C ARG A 93 11.67 15.46 5.23
N LEU A 94 11.72 14.15 5.45
CA LEU A 94 11.54 13.56 6.78
C LEU A 94 12.67 13.99 7.73
N ALA A 95 13.90 14.15 7.23
CA ALA A 95 15.04 14.63 8.02
C ALA A 95 14.86 16.07 8.55
N LEU A 96 14.00 16.87 7.93
CA LEU A 96 13.66 18.23 8.37
C LEU A 96 12.51 18.26 9.39
N LEU A 97 11.81 17.15 9.60
CA LEU A 97 10.70 17.06 10.55
C LEU A 97 11.20 16.81 11.97
N PRO A 98 10.44 17.26 12.99
CA PRO A 98 10.75 16.90 14.37
C PRO A 98 10.65 15.38 14.54
N ALA A 99 11.65 14.79 15.21
CA ALA A 99 11.70 13.35 15.45
C ALA A 99 10.51 12.82 16.28
N ARG A 100 9.86 13.69 17.06
CA ARG A 100 8.63 13.41 17.81
C ARG A 100 7.74 14.66 17.79
N VAL A 101 6.45 14.46 17.56
CA VAL A 101 5.42 15.50 17.72
C VAL A 101 4.83 15.34 19.11
N ASP A 102 5.09 16.29 20.00
CA ASP A 102 4.51 16.33 21.34
C ASP A 102 3.21 17.15 21.32
N THR A 103 2.09 16.51 21.64
CA THR A 103 0.83 17.23 21.87
C THR A 103 0.85 17.71 23.31
N LYS A 104 1.36 18.94 23.54
CA LYS A 104 1.32 19.56 24.87
C LYS A 104 -0.12 19.51 25.41
N ARG A 105 -0.35 18.70 26.45
CA ARG A 105 -1.63 18.68 27.17
C ARG A 105 -1.78 20.08 27.77
N LYS A 106 -2.82 20.81 27.34
CA LYS A 106 -3.14 22.12 27.90
C LYS A 106 -3.63 21.87 29.32
N ASP A 107 -2.73 21.94 30.30
CA ASP A 107 -3.12 22.03 31.70
C ASP A 107 -3.79 23.39 31.86
N THR A 108 -5.11 23.36 32.02
CA THR A 108 -5.90 24.50 32.45
C THR A 108 -5.55 24.73 33.91
N ASP A 109 -4.57 25.61 34.17
CA ASP A 109 -4.33 26.17 35.49
C ASP A 109 -5.37 27.27 35.74
N ASP A 110 -6.60 26.86 36.05
CA ASP A 110 -7.62 27.73 36.66
C ASP A 110 -7.56 27.52 38.18
N GLY A 111 -6.42 27.86 38.79
CA GLY A 111 -6.24 27.96 40.23
C GLY A 111 -6.17 29.42 40.68
N LEU A 112 -7.27 30.17 40.52
CA LEU A 112 -7.46 31.41 41.28
C LEU A 112 -7.85 31.04 42.71
N ASP A 113 -6.93 31.21 43.66
CA ASP A 113 -7.27 31.32 45.09
C ASP A 113 -6.89 32.74 45.56
N PHE A 114 -7.91 33.47 46.03
CA PHE A 114 -7.83 34.83 46.57
C PHE A 114 -7.43 34.84 48.05
#